data_AF-A0A8T0ED48-F1
#
_entry.id   AF-A0A8T0ED48-F1
#
_cell.length_a   1.000
_cell.length_b   1.000
_cell.length_c   1.000
_cell.angle_alpha   90.00
_cell.angle_beta   90.00
_cell.angle_gamma   90.00
#
_symmetry.space_group_name_H-M   'P 1'
#
loop_
_entity.id
_entity.type
_entity.pdbx_description
1 polymer ?
#
loop_
_entity_poly.entity_id
_entity_poly.type
_entity_poly.pdbx_seq_one_letter_code
_entity_poly.pdbx_strand_id
1 'polypeptide(L)'
;MLSQTKVFVLLSPNDNLKPQERKALKKYLKYGGRILVTATGGKTNLSINSFLKEYGLEFTKDSVIRIHRLPGYHYPKEAVITDGIVNDAIYSLEQNFHGENLTFCKNFRYLYPYGCTLNADKESIVLLSTGSLVFL
;
A
#
# COMPACT_ATOMS: atom_id res chain seq x y z
N MET A 1 -16.12 19.77 -5.11
CA MET A 1 -16.16 18.30 -4.96
C MET A 1 -14.90 17.77 -4.26
N LEU A 2 -13.68 17.97 -4.77
CA LEU A 2 -12.44 17.61 -4.03
C LEU A 2 -12.11 18.55 -2.84
N SER A 3 -12.56 19.80 -2.87
CA SER A 3 -12.28 20.78 -1.81
C SER A 3 -12.94 20.47 -0.45
N GLN A 4 -13.92 19.57 -0.42
CA GLN A 4 -14.68 19.21 0.78
C GLN A 4 -14.28 17.83 1.33
N THR A 5 -13.47 17.06 0.59
CA THR A 5 -13.05 15.70 0.98
C THR A 5 -11.77 15.75 1.78
N LYS A 6 -11.66 14.91 2.82
CA LYS A 6 -10.42 14.77 3.62
C LYS A 6 -9.43 13.78 3.00
N VAL A 7 -9.95 12.70 2.42
CA VAL A 7 -9.17 11.63 1.78
C VAL A 7 -9.82 11.29 0.44
N PHE A 8 -9.00 11.17 -0.60
CA PHE A 8 -9.40 10.71 -1.92
C PHE A 8 -8.73 9.36 -2.20
N VAL A 9 -9.47 8.39 -2.73
CA VAL A 9 -8.97 7.02 -2.88
C VAL A 9 -8.99 6.60 -4.35
N LEU A 10 -7.86 6.09 -4.85
CA LEU A 10 -7.69 5.53 -6.18
C LEU A 10 -7.42 4.03 -6.07
N LEU A 11 -8.44 3.22 -6.37
CA LEU A 11 -8.37 1.76 -6.26
C LEU A 11 -7.90 1.13 -7.57
N SER A 12 -6.60 0.85 -7.69
CA SER A 12 -5.95 0.25 -8.87
C SER A 12 -6.46 0.82 -10.21
N PRO A 13 -6.32 2.14 -10.46
CA PRO A 13 -6.79 2.74 -11.71
C PRO A 13 -6.15 2.05 -12.92
N ASN A 14 -6.96 1.73 -13.93
CA ASN A 14 -6.49 1.09 -15.17
C ASN A 14 -6.04 2.12 -16.22
N ASP A 15 -6.69 3.27 -16.25
CA ASP A 15 -6.47 4.28 -17.27
C ASP A 15 -5.41 5.31 -16.87
N ASN A 16 -4.84 5.98 -17.86
CA ASN A 16 -3.97 7.12 -17.62
C ASN A 16 -4.78 8.30 -17.06
N LEU A 17 -4.27 8.91 -16.00
CA LEU A 17 -4.81 10.17 -15.50
C LEU A 17 -4.68 11.23 -16.58
N LYS A 18 -5.79 11.87 -16.92
CA LYS A 18 -5.81 12.99 -17.87
C LYS A 18 -5.00 14.16 -17.28
N PRO A 19 -4.42 15.04 -18.10
CA PRO A 19 -3.67 16.19 -17.61
C PRO A 19 -4.45 17.08 -16.64
N GLN A 20 -5.76 17.23 -16.88
CA GLN A 20 -6.66 17.99 -16.00
C GLN A 20 -6.85 17.31 -14.63
N GLU A 21 -7.02 15.99 -14.61
CA GLU A 21 -7.15 15.20 -13.38
C GLU A 21 -5.86 15.26 -12.56
N ARG A 22 -4.70 15.06 -13.21
CA ARG A 22 -3.38 15.20 -12.58
C ARG A 22 -3.20 16.59 -11.95
N LYS A 23 -3.59 17.65 -12.66
CA LYS A 23 -3.54 19.03 -12.13
C LYS A 23 -4.47 19.22 -10.93
N ALA A 24 -5.66 18.64 -10.96
CA ALA A 24 -6.62 18.71 -9.85
C ALA A 24 -6.10 17.97 -8.61
N LEU A 25 -5.51 16.78 -8.75
CA LEU A 25 -4.93 16.01 -7.65
C LEU A 25 -3.73 16.74 -7.01
N LYS A 26 -2.85 17.33 -7.83
CA LYS A 26 -1.75 18.17 -7.32
C LYS A 26 -2.27 19.37 -6.53
N LYS A 27 -3.31 20.04 -7.04
CA LYS A 27 -3.96 21.15 -6.35
C LYS A 27 -4.51 20.67 -5.00
N TYR A 28 -5.20 19.53 -4.99
CA TYR A 28 -5.79 18.95 -3.79
C TYR A 28 -4.72 18.62 -2.71
N LEU A 29 -3.61 17.98 -3.09
CA LEU A 29 -2.47 17.74 -2.19
C LEU A 29 -1.89 19.04 -1.63
N LYS A 30 -1.73 20.07 -2.47
CA LYS A 30 -1.20 21.38 -2.03
C LYS A 30 -2.08 22.06 -0.97
N TYR A 31 -3.39 21.86 -1.00
CA TYR A 31 -4.31 22.39 0.00
C TYR A 31 -4.49 21.46 1.23
N GLY A 32 -3.62 20.46 1.40
CA GLY A 32 -3.64 19.56 2.55
C GLY A 32 -4.56 18.35 2.41
N GLY A 33 -5.11 18.11 1.22
CA GLY A 33 -5.84 16.89 0.90
C GLY A 33 -4.93 15.66 0.95
N ARG A 34 -5.50 14.48 1.26
CA ARG A 34 -4.77 13.22 1.33
C ARG A 34 -5.23 12.26 0.24
N ILE A 35 -4.30 11.53 -0.37
CA ILE A 35 -4.61 10.56 -1.42
C ILE A 35 -4.13 9.18 -0.97
N LEU A 36 -5.00 8.18 -1.09
CA LEU A 36 -4.65 6.77 -0.97
C LEU A 36 -4.69 6.16 -2.37
N VAL A 37 -3.63 5.48 -2.78
CA VAL A 37 -3.56 4.77 -4.05
C VAL A 37 -3.25 3.30 -3.78
N THR A 38 -4.02 2.41 -4.39
CA THR A 38 -3.75 0.96 -4.35
C THR A 38 -3.42 0.44 -5.74
N ALA A 39 -2.72 -0.67 -5.80
CA ALA A 39 -2.39 -1.39 -7.02
C ALA A 39 -2.51 -2.91 -6.79
N THR A 40 -2.49 -3.66 -7.88
CA THR A 40 -2.63 -5.12 -7.90
C THR A 40 -1.45 -5.74 -8.62
N GLY A 41 -0.98 -6.88 -8.11
CA GLY A 41 0.13 -7.67 -8.65
C GLY A 41 -0.12 -8.25 -10.03
N GLY A 42 0.94 -8.29 -10.84
CA GLY A 42 0.91 -8.81 -12.21
C GLY A 42 0.20 -7.90 -13.21
N LYS A 43 -0.09 -6.65 -12.85
CA LYS A 43 -0.69 -5.67 -13.76
C LYS A 43 0.37 -5.13 -14.73
N THR A 44 0.12 -5.28 -16.02
CA THR A 44 1.04 -4.80 -17.08
C THR A 44 0.98 -3.27 -17.22
N ASN A 45 -0.20 -2.70 -16.99
CA ASN A 45 -0.45 -1.27 -17.10
C ASN A 45 -0.53 -0.61 -15.71
N LEU A 46 0.55 0.07 -15.33
CA LEU A 46 0.66 0.88 -14.11
C LEU A 46 0.76 2.36 -14.48
N SER A 47 -0.24 2.85 -15.23
CA SER A 47 -0.39 4.24 -15.67
C SER A 47 -0.16 5.26 -14.55
N ILE A 48 -0.62 4.92 -13.33
CA ILE A 48 -0.54 5.77 -12.14
C ILE A 48 0.90 6.07 -11.70
N ASN A 49 1.87 5.23 -12.07
CA ASN A 49 3.28 5.48 -11.78
C ASN A 49 3.77 6.79 -12.40
N SER A 50 3.18 7.25 -13.52
CA SER A 50 3.50 8.55 -14.10
C SER A 50 3.22 9.74 -13.17
N PHE A 51 2.27 9.59 -12.25
CA PHE A 51 1.95 10.56 -11.20
C PHE A 51 2.76 10.30 -9.93
N LEU A 52 2.85 9.04 -9.49
CA LEU A 52 3.52 8.66 -8.24
C LEU A 52 5.04 8.90 -8.26
N LYS A 53 5.67 8.78 -9.43
CA LYS A 53 7.11 9.07 -9.60
C LYS A 53 7.50 10.49 -9.22
N GLU A 54 6.57 11.45 -9.35
CA GLU A 54 6.81 12.83 -8.89
C GLU A 54 6.93 12.96 -7.37
N TYR A 55 6.47 11.94 -6.64
CA TYR A 55 6.48 11.84 -5.18
C TYR A 55 7.41 10.74 -4.70
N GLY A 56 8.33 10.25 -5.54
CA GLY A 56 9.31 9.24 -5.14
C GLY A 56 8.76 7.81 -5.03
N LEU A 57 7.55 7.55 -5.53
CA LEU A 57 6.86 6.27 -5.41
C LEU A 57 6.65 5.59 -6.77
N GLU A 58 6.86 4.29 -6.86
CA GLU A 58 6.60 3.51 -8.09
C GLU A 58 6.15 2.09 -7.77
N PHE A 59 4.94 1.71 -8.20
CA PHE A 59 4.52 0.31 -8.12
C PHE A 59 5.31 -0.54 -9.11
N THR A 60 5.70 -1.73 -8.69
CA THR A 60 6.38 -2.70 -9.55
C THR A 60 5.35 -3.58 -10.26
N LYS A 61 5.78 -4.24 -11.34
CA LYS A 61 4.93 -5.18 -12.11
C LYS A 61 4.97 -6.60 -11.55
N ASP A 62 5.59 -6.77 -10.40
CA ASP A 62 5.78 -8.06 -9.76
C ASP A 62 4.46 -8.57 -9.16
N SER A 63 4.52 -9.73 -8.51
CA SER A 63 3.38 -10.23 -7.76
C SER A 63 3.90 -10.93 -6.53
N VAL A 64 3.54 -10.40 -5.36
CA VAL A 64 3.93 -11.03 -4.09
C VAL A 64 3.29 -12.40 -4.00
N ILE A 65 4.12 -13.42 -3.82
CA ILE A 65 3.71 -14.81 -3.62
C ILE A 65 4.34 -15.38 -2.36
N ARG A 66 3.61 -16.20 -1.63
CA ARG A 66 4.15 -16.91 -0.45
C ARG A 66 5.15 -17.99 -0.86
N ILE A 67 6.15 -18.22 0.00
CA ILE A 67 7.10 -19.32 -0.17
C ILE A 67 6.49 -20.67 0.25
N HIS A 68 5.72 -20.68 1.32
CA HIS A 68 5.17 -21.91 1.91
C HIS A 68 3.65 -22.03 1.71
N ARG A 69 3.18 -23.27 1.54
CA ARG A 69 1.74 -23.56 1.52
C ARG A 69 1.17 -23.38 2.92
N LEU A 70 0.11 -22.58 3.03
CA LEU A 70 -0.63 -22.36 4.27
C LEU A 70 -2.03 -22.97 4.15
N PRO A 71 -2.49 -23.76 5.13
CA PRO A 71 -3.88 -24.21 5.21
C PRO A 71 -4.83 -23.00 5.22
N GLY A 72 -5.93 -23.08 4.46
CA GLY A 72 -6.90 -21.99 4.35
C GLY A 72 -6.62 -20.95 3.25
N TYR A 73 -5.45 -21.02 2.59
CA TYR A 73 -5.13 -20.13 1.47
C TYR A 73 -4.76 -20.94 0.23
N HIS A 74 -5.59 -20.87 -0.80
CA HIS A 74 -5.49 -21.75 -1.95
C HIS A 74 -4.55 -21.19 -3.03
N TYR A 75 -4.43 -19.88 -3.15
CA TYR A 75 -3.67 -19.25 -4.25
C TYR A 75 -2.33 -18.72 -3.76
N PRO A 76 -1.18 -19.01 -4.42
CA PRO A 76 0.14 -18.51 -3.99
C PRO A 76 0.21 -16.99 -3.75
N LYS A 77 -0.62 -16.21 -4.46
CA LYS A 77 -0.74 -14.75 -4.32
C LYS A 77 -1.50 -14.29 -3.08
N GLU A 78 -2.13 -15.19 -2.33
CA GLU A 78 -2.66 -14.93 -0.99
C GLU A 78 -1.50 -15.08 0.00
N ALA A 79 -0.63 -14.08 0.02
CA ALA A 79 0.56 -14.08 0.85
C ALA A 79 0.23 -13.57 2.26
N VAL A 80 0.51 -14.39 3.27
CA VAL A 80 0.39 -13.99 4.67
C VAL A 80 1.72 -13.41 5.11
N ILE A 81 1.72 -12.15 5.51
CA ILE A 81 2.91 -11.44 5.98
C ILE A 81 2.95 -11.51 7.49
N THR A 82 4.08 -11.94 8.05
CA THR A 82 4.23 -12.16 9.50
C THR A 82 5.20 -11.21 10.19
N ASP A 83 6.13 -10.63 9.43
CA ASP A 83 7.22 -9.79 9.88
C ASP A 83 7.38 -8.56 8.98
N GLY A 84 6.24 -8.03 8.50
CA GLY A 84 6.18 -6.95 7.52
C GLY A 84 6.10 -5.54 8.10
N ILE A 85 6.06 -5.35 9.42
CA ILE A 85 6.05 -4.00 10.00
C ILE A 85 7.47 -3.42 9.98
N VAL A 86 7.63 -2.28 9.31
CA VAL A 86 8.90 -1.54 9.26
C VAL A 86 8.90 -0.36 10.23
N ASN A 87 7.74 0.26 10.44
CA ASN A 87 7.61 1.44 11.30
C ASN A 87 6.76 1.12 12.54
N ASP A 88 7.39 1.27 13.71
CA ASP A 88 6.76 0.97 15.01
C ASP A 88 5.55 1.86 15.33
N ALA A 89 5.36 2.99 14.63
CA ALA A 89 4.16 3.80 14.77
C ALA A 89 2.87 3.01 14.48
N ILE A 90 2.94 1.92 13.71
CA ILE A 90 1.81 1.00 13.49
C ILE A 90 1.35 0.37 14.81
N TYR A 91 2.28 -0.02 15.69
CA TYR A 91 1.95 -0.62 16.97
C TYR A 91 1.18 0.34 17.88
N SER A 92 1.48 1.64 17.78
CA SER A 92 0.78 2.70 18.51
C SER A 92 -0.64 2.96 18.01
N LEU A 93 -0.97 2.60 16.76
CA LEU A 93 -2.32 2.77 16.22
C LEU A 93 -3.31 1.78 16.82
N GLU A 94 -2.91 0.52 17.06
CA GLU A 94 -3.83 -0.51 17.56
C GLU A 94 -4.27 -0.29 19.01
N GLN A 95 -3.43 0.31 19.84
CA GLN A 95 -3.79 0.63 21.23
C GLN A 95 -5.00 1.58 21.34
N ASN A 96 -5.28 2.35 20.28
CA ASN A 96 -6.40 3.30 20.25
C ASN A 96 -7.72 2.71 19.72
N PHE A 97 -7.71 1.51 19.12
CA PHE A 97 -8.92 0.88 18.57
C PHE A 97 -9.57 -0.12 19.53
N HIS A 98 -8.81 -0.71 20.45
CA HIS A 98 -9.31 -1.63 21.46
C HIS A 98 -8.87 -1.20 22.86
N GLY A 99 -9.82 -0.71 23.67
CA GLY A 99 -9.62 -0.13 25.00
C GLY A 99 -9.21 -1.11 26.10
N GLU A 100 -8.51 -2.19 25.79
CA GLU A 100 -7.94 -3.10 26.77
C GLU A 100 -6.45 -3.30 26.47
N ASN A 101 -5.64 -3.47 27.53
CA ASN A 101 -4.20 -3.70 27.47
C ASN A 101 -3.87 -4.97 26.66
N LEU A 102 -3.93 -4.87 25.33
CA LEU A 102 -3.35 -5.83 24.42
C LEU A 102 -1.84 -5.64 24.54
N THR A 103 -1.19 -6.56 25.25
CA THR A 103 0.24 -6.80 25.11
C THR A 103 0.48 -7.16 23.65
N PHE A 104 0.79 -6.14 22.85
CA PHE A 104 0.96 -6.27 21.41
C PHE A 104 1.98 -7.37 21.15
N CYS A 105 1.49 -8.52 20.70
CA CYS A 105 2.36 -9.62 20.37
C CYS A 105 3.19 -9.17 19.18
N LYS A 106 4.49 -9.42 19.24
CA LYS A 106 5.48 -9.25 18.16
C LYS A 106 5.13 -10.01 16.84
N ASN A 107 3.88 -10.44 16.68
CA ASN A 107 3.31 -11.30 15.65
C ASN A 107 2.08 -10.63 15.00
N PHE A 108 2.15 -9.35 14.60
CA PHE A 108 1.11 -8.76 13.74
C PHE A 108 1.18 -9.43 12.37
N ARG A 109 0.15 -10.22 12.06
CA ARG A 109 0.07 -10.97 10.81
C ARG A 109 -1.10 -10.46 9.99
N TYR A 110 -0.87 -10.18 8.72
CA TYR A 110 -1.90 -9.73 7.80
C TYR A 110 -1.82 -10.44 6.46
N LEU A 111 -2.96 -10.52 5.78
CA LEU A 111 -3.03 -11.06 4.42
C LEU A 111 -2.79 -9.92 3.43
N TYR A 112 -1.90 -10.16 2.46
CA TYR A 112 -1.63 -9.26 1.34
C TYR A 112 -1.96 -9.97 0.01
N PRO A 113 -3.25 -10.03 -0.36
CA PRO A 113 -3.70 -10.85 -1.48
C PRO A 113 -3.51 -10.12 -2.82
N TYR A 114 -2.94 -10.81 -3.80
CA TYR A 114 -2.78 -10.34 -5.18
C TYR A 114 -2.14 -8.95 -5.31
N GLY A 115 -1.20 -8.62 -4.43
CA GLY A 115 -0.51 -7.34 -4.44
C GLY A 115 0.82 -7.34 -5.19
N CYS A 116 1.36 -6.14 -5.42
CA CYS A 116 2.69 -5.87 -5.96
C CYS A 116 3.53 -5.11 -4.94
N THR A 117 4.84 -5.06 -5.12
CA THR A 117 5.69 -4.19 -4.32
C THR A 117 5.62 -2.73 -4.76
N LEU A 118 6.13 -1.86 -3.90
CA LEU A 118 6.24 -0.43 -4.11
C LEU A 118 7.68 -0.01 -3.86
N ASN A 119 8.31 0.58 -4.86
CA ASN A 119 9.57 1.27 -4.69
C ASN A 119 9.28 2.65 -4.09
N ALA A 120 10.01 2.98 -3.04
CA ALA A 120 9.92 4.26 -2.34
C ALA A 120 11.32 4.87 -2.24
N ASP A 121 11.41 6.18 -2.51
CA ASP A 121 12.66 6.92 -2.37
C ASP A 121 12.98 7.25 -0.90
N LYS A 122 14.11 7.90 -0.68
CA LYS A 122 14.58 8.29 0.66
C LYS A 122 13.69 9.31 1.38
N GLU A 123 12.86 10.05 0.64
CA GLU A 123 11.99 11.09 1.20
C GLU A 123 10.65 10.50 1.65
N SER A 124 10.32 9.31 1.15
CA SER A 124 9.14 8.54 1.51
C SER A 124 9.34 7.74 2.80
N ILE A 125 8.30 7.68 3.63
CA ILE A 125 8.30 6.86 4.84
C ILE A 125 7.65 5.51 4.53
N VAL A 126 8.43 4.43 4.65
CA VAL A 126 7.93 3.06 4.50
C VAL A 126 7.36 2.58 5.83
N LEU A 127 6.12 2.11 5.79
CA LEU A 127 5.42 1.59 6.97
C LEU A 127 5.41 0.06 7.00
N LEU A 128 5.23 -0.55 5.83
CA LEU A 128 5.09 -2.00 5.66
C LEU A 128 6.06 -2.50 4.59
N SER A 129 6.54 -3.74 4.77
CA SER A 129 7.33 -4.52 3.82
C SER A 129 6.63 -5.84 3.52
N THR A 130 7.21 -6.59 2.59
CA THR A 130 6.77 -7.94 2.26
C THR A 130 7.21 -9.00 3.28
N GLY A 131 8.01 -8.65 4.28
CA GLY A 131 8.56 -9.60 5.24
C GLY A 131 9.55 -10.58 4.60
N SER A 132 9.98 -11.57 5.37
CA SER A 132 11.03 -12.54 4.95
C SER A 132 10.49 -13.79 4.23
N LEU A 133 9.18 -14.05 4.31
CA LEU A 133 8.57 -15.33 3.89
C LEU A 133 7.84 -15.30 2.55
N VAL A 134 8.16 -14.34 1.68
CA VAL A 134 7.54 -14.17 0.36
C VAL A 134 8.57 -13.94 -0.73
N PHE A 135 8.16 -14.20 -1.97
CA PHE A 135 8.93 -14.00 -3.19
C PHE A 135 8.23 -12.96 -4.08
N LEU A 136 9.00 -12.27 -4.92
CA LEU A 136 8.56 -11.15 -5.77
C LEU A 136 8.53 -11.55 -7.26
#